data_AF-A0A958BPG5-F1
#
_entry.id   AF-A0A958BPG5-F1
#
_cell.length_a   1.000
_cell.length_b   1.000
_cell.length_c   1.000
_cell.angle_alpha   90.00
_cell.angle_beta   90.00
_cell.angle_gamma   90.00
#
_symmetry.space_group_name_H-M   'P 1'
#
loop_
_entity.id
_entity.type
_entity.pdbx_description
1 polymer ?
#
loop_
_entity_poly.entity_id
_entity_poly.type
_entity_poly.pdbx_seq_one_letter_code
_entity_poly.pdbx_strand_id
1 'polypeptide(L)' 'VQDWQGSLRFLDVGALVYYLKAVPWLVPGFSVATQRDTLFALQDRLDADGELRFTARKYLIEARKE' A
#
# COMPACT_ATOMS: atom_id res chain seq x y z
N VAL A 1 -22.06 -6.39 -5.78
CA VAL A 1 -20.77 -5.80 -5.36
C VAL A 1 -20.10 -5.25 -6.60
N GLN A 2 -19.78 -3.96 -6.63
CA GLN A 2 -18.98 -3.40 -7.73
C GLN A 2 -17.50 -3.59 -7.40
N ASP A 3 -16.72 -4.10 -8.36
CA ASP A 3 -15.28 -4.30 -8.25
C ASP A 3 -14.57 -3.16 -8.99
N TRP A 4 -13.75 -2.40 -8.27
CA TRP A 4 -12.87 -1.41 -8.84
C TRP A 4 -11.43 -1.91 -8.77
N GLN A 5 -10.78 -1.99 -9.92
CA GLN A 5 -9.36 -2.25 -10.06
C GLN A 5 -8.63 -0.95 -10.39
N GLY A 6 -7.55 -0.68 -9.65
CA GLY A 6 -6.64 0.41 -9.99
C GLY A 6 -5.24 0.18 -9.43
N SER A 7 -4.34 1.12 -9.73
CA SER A 7 -2.97 1.06 -9.24
C SER A 7 -2.75 2.08 -8.13
N LEU A 8 -2.21 1.63 -7.00
CA LEU A 8 -1.55 2.53 -6.06
C LEU A 8 -0.11 2.77 -6.52
N ARG A 9 0.33 4.03 -6.47
CA ARG A 9 1.69 4.44 -6.80
C ARG A 9 2.27 5.26 -5.67
N PHE A 10 3.53 5.00 -5.35
CA PHE A 10 4.31 5.78 -4.40
C PHE A 10 5.61 6.21 -5.08
N LEU A 11 5.88 7.51 -5.02
CA LEU A 11 7.13 8.11 -5.52
C LEU A 11 8.11 8.42 -4.38
N ASP A 12 7.77 7.97 -3.17
CA ASP A 12 8.56 8.13 -1.96
C ASP A 12 8.27 6.97 -1.02
N VAL A 13 9.32 6.39 -0.42
CA VAL A 13 9.17 5.32 0.59
C VAL A 13 8.53 5.87 1.87
N GLY A 14 8.79 7.13 2.23
CA GLY A 14 8.12 7.79 3.35
C GLY A 14 6.60 7.84 3.19
N ALA A 15 6.10 8.14 2.00
CA ALA A 15 4.67 8.13 1.68
C ALA A 15 4.06 6.73 1.80
N LEU A 16 4.79 5.69 1.38
CA LEU A 16 4.37 4.29 1.59
C LEU A 16 4.29 3.96 3.07
N VAL A 17 5.32 4.32 3.85
CA VAL A 17 5.35 4.10 5.32
C VAL A 17 4.20 4.82 6.00
N TYR A 18 3.93 6.08 5.63
CA TYR A 18 2.81 6.85 6.13
C TYR A 18 1.48 6.15 5.84
N TYR A 19 1.29 5.69 4.61
CA TYR A 19 0.09 4.97 4.20
C TYR A 19 -0.11 3.67 4.99
N LEU A 20 0.94 2.87 5.18
CA LEU A 20 0.88 1.62 5.96
C LEU A 20 0.56 1.86 7.44
N LYS A 21 1.03 2.98 8.01
CA LYS A 21 0.65 3.39 9.37
C LYS A 21 -0.80 3.84 9.46
N ALA A 22 -1.32 4.50 8.43
CA ALA A 22 -2.71 4.97 8.38
C ALA A 22 -3.72 3.84 8.11
N VAL A 23 -3.29 2.76 7.45
CA VAL A 23 -4.12 1.61 7.04
C VAL A 23 -3.54 0.31 7.63
N PRO A 24 -3.61 0.12 8.96
CA PRO A 24 -2.88 -0.95 9.66
C PRO A 24 -3.35 -2.37 9.29
N TRP A 25 -4.56 -2.52 8.75
CA TRP A 25 -5.07 -3.80 8.28
C TRP A 25 -4.48 -4.22 6.93
N LEU A 26 -3.78 -3.34 6.22
CA LEU A 26 -3.16 -3.69 4.93
C LEU A 26 -1.94 -4.58 5.11
N VAL A 27 -1.14 -4.31 6.14
CA VAL A 27 0.00 -5.14 6.55
C VAL A 27 -0.04 -5.25 8.08
N PRO A 28 -0.72 -6.27 8.62
CA PRO A 28 -0.80 -6.48 10.07
C PRO A 28 0.59 -6.58 10.69
N GLY A 29 0.80 -5.85 11.78
CA GLY A 29 2.10 -5.82 12.47
C GLY A 29 3.19 -5.00 11.78
N PHE A 30 2.84 -4.16 10.80
CA PHE A 30 3.78 -3.26 10.15
C PHE A 30 4.55 -2.41 11.19
N SER A 31 5.87 -2.42 11.06
CA SER A 31 6.75 -1.57 11.86
C SER A 31 7.99 -1.25 11.04
N VAL A 32 8.32 0.05 11.01
CA VAL A 32 9.55 0.52 10.38
C VAL A 32 10.78 -0.15 11.00
N ALA A 33 10.77 -0.42 12.31
CA ALA A 33 11.92 -0.98 13.00
C ALA A 33 12.19 -2.44 12.61
N THR A 34 11.15 -3.26 12.45
CA THR A 34 11.29 -4.70 12.14
C THR A 34 11.41 -4.97 10.65
N GLN A 35 11.03 -4.02 9.79
CA GLN A 35 11.00 -4.19 8.33
C GLN A 35 11.95 -3.21 7.61
N ARG A 36 13.01 -2.74 8.28
CA ARG A 36 13.98 -1.78 7.70
C ARG A 36 14.60 -2.29 6.40
N ASP A 37 15.06 -3.53 6.39
CA ASP A 37 15.73 -4.11 5.22
C ASP A 37 14.79 -4.19 4.01
N THR A 38 13.51 -4.52 4.23
CA THR A 38 12.48 -4.47 3.19
C THR A 38 12.25 -3.05 2.69
N LEU A 39 12.22 -2.05 3.59
CA LEU A 39 12.05 -0.65 3.19
C LEU A 39 13.25 -0.13 2.39
N PHE A 40 14.47 -0.53 2.72
CA PHE A 40 15.66 -0.19 1.92
C PHE A 40 15.63 -0.86 0.55
N ALA A 41 15.26 -2.14 0.47
CA ALA A 41 15.09 -2.80 -0.83
C ALA A 41 14.00 -2.12 -1.71
N LEU A 42 12.96 -1.59 -1.08
CA LEU A 42 11.95 -0.79 -1.78
C LEU A 42 12.49 0.58 -2.22
N GLN A 43 13.40 1.20 -1.45
CA GLN A 43 14.09 2.42 -1.88
C GLN A 43 14.98 2.14 -3.09
N ASP A 44 15.80 1.08 -3.05
CA ASP A 44 16.66 0.70 -4.18
C ASP A 44 15.84 0.48 -5.46
N ARG A 45 14.68 -0.18 -5.31
CA ARG A 45 13.74 -0.36 -6.43
C ARG A 45 13.15 0.96 -6.91
N LEU A 46 12.80 1.86 -6.01
CA LEU A 46 12.27 3.17 -6.36
C LEU A 46 13.32 4.00 -7.12
N ASP A 47 14.59 3.93 -6.72
CA ASP A 47 15.68 4.64 -7.38
C ASP A 47 15.93 4.09 -8.80
N ALA A 48 15.76 2.78 -9.00
CA ALA A 48 15.89 2.14 -10.31
C ALA A 48 14.68 2.36 -11.23
N ASP A 49 13.46 2.23 -10.70
CA ASP A 49 12.23 2.17 -11.49
C ASP A 49 11.46 3.52 -11.53
N GLY A 50 11.82 4.46 -10.65
CA GLY A 50 11.18 5.78 -10.48
C GLY A 50 9.88 5.78 -9.67
N GLU A 51 9.25 4.62 -9.46
CA GLU A 51 8.02 4.49 -8.67
C GLU A 51 7.83 3.09 -8.07
N LEU A 52 7.09 3.00 -6.97
CA LEU A 52 6.55 1.76 -6.44
C LEU A 52 5.08 1.64 -6.83
N ARG A 53 4.77 0.68 -7.69
CA ARG A 53 3.41 0.40 -8.15
C ARG A 53 2.85 -0.87 -7.51
N PHE A 54 1.63 -0.79 -6.99
CA PHE A 54 0.90 -1.90 -6.39
C PHE A 54 -0.51 -2.01 -6.98
N THR A 55 -0.98 -3.23 -7.19
CA THR A 55 -2.37 -3.46 -7.63
C THR A 55 -3.32 -3.31 -6.46
N ALA A 56 -4.38 -2.54 -6.64
CA ALA A 56 -5.44 -2.34 -5.66
C ALA A 56 -6.77 -2.85 -6.20
N ARG A 57 -7.47 -3.61 -5.36
CA ARG A 57 -8.86 -4.03 -5.59
C ARG A 57 -9.73 -3.45 -4.49
N LYS A 58 -10.84 -2.81 -4.87
CA LYS A 58 -11.79 -2.21 -3.94
C LYS A 58 -13.19 -2.70 -4.27
N TYR A 59 -13.96 -2.99 -3.24
CA TYR A 59 -15.32 -3.47 -3.36
C TYR A 59 -16.30 -2.47 -2.77
N LEU A 60 -17.37 -2.16 -3.49
CA LEU A 60 -18.52 -1.44 -2.95
C LEU A 60 -19.63 -2.44 -2.62
N ILE A 61 -20.00 -2.48 -1.35
CA ILE A 61 -21.10 -3.29 -0.82
C ILE A 61 -22.17 -2.33 -0.31
N GLU A 62 -23.33 -2.32 -0.96
CA GLU A 62 -24.54 -1.64 -0.48
C GLU A 62 -25.48 -2.70 0.09
N ALA A 63 -25.91 -2.52 1.34
CA ALA A 63 -26.93 -3.34 1.97
C ALA A 63 -28.23 -2.54 2.10
N ARG A 64 -29.36 -3.15 1.74
CA ARG A 64 -30.70 -2.59 1.99
C ARG A 64 -31.42 -3.47 2.99
N LYS A 65 -32.11 -2.83 3.92
CA LYS A 65 -32.99 -3.51 4.86
C LYS A 65 -34.26 -3.93 4.10
N GLU A 66 -34.72 -5.16 4.31
CA GLU A 66 -36.08 -5.57 3.95
C GLU A 66 -37.10 -4.98 4.94
#